data_AF-A0A9D8EAN3-F1
#
_entry.id   AF-A0A9D8EAN3-F1
#
_cell.length_a   1.000
_cell.length_b   1.000
_cell.length_c   1.000
_cell.angle_alpha   90.00
_cell.angle_beta   90.00
_cell.angle_gamma   90.00
#
_symmetry.space_group_name_H-M   'P 1'
#
loop_
_entity.id
_entity.type
_entity.pdbx_description
1 polymer ?
#
loop_
_entity_poly.entity_id
_entity_poly.type
_entity_poly.pdbx_seq_one_letter_code
_entity_poly.pdbx_strand_id
1 'polypeptide(L)'
;MAGGSSVQGGGGRPDPGCEDGRCDLAEVCMEGSDGITELPAEMEWLLAREEIAALLHRYAWHFDRNEPEQIAELFAEDAIIDYGPEFPPIRGRSRIAGAIRPGLQERFAATSHHISNLLVVPAGSHRATGTAYVYAWHRYRDGSPDGYLWGQYRCGFVRDVEGWRIQEMVLAVAGTVDFHRAAMHPIGRRE
;
A
#
# COMPACT_ATOMS: atom_id res chain seq x y z
N MET A 1 35.40 37.76 44.09
CA MET A 1 34.89 37.56 45.47
C MET A 1 33.51 38.21 45.55
N ALA A 2 32.52 37.40 45.97
CA ALA A 2 31.17 37.67 46.55
C ALA A 2 30.35 38.88 46.05
N GLY A 3 29.03 38.81 45.85
CA GLY A 3 27.96 37.83 46.13
C GLY A 3 26.70 38.36 45.41
N GLY A 4 25.76 37.53 44.97
CA GLY A 4 24.73 36.91 45.80
C GLY A 4 23.39 37.60 45.52
N SER A 5 22.63 37.12 44.54
CA SER A 5 21.26 37.58 44.25
C SER A 5 20.28 36.48 44.64
N SER A 6 19.47 36.76 45.66
CA SER A 6 18.36 35.95 46.12
C SER A 6 17.06 36.52 45.56
N VAL A 7 16.37 35.75 44.72
CA VAL A 7 14.98 36.02 44.33
C VAL A 7 14.10 34.93 44.92
N GLN A 8 13.11 35.38 45.67
CA GLN A 8 12.12 34.61 46.41
C GLN A 8 11.13 33.93 45.47
N GLY A 9 10.83 32.66 45.72
CA GLY A 9 9.83 31.88 45.00
C GLY A 9 8.40 32.32 45.32
N GLY A 10 7.61 32.60 44.28
CA GLY A 10 6.16 32.77 44.37
C GLY A 10 5.46 31.42 44.32
N GLY A 11 4.62 31.15 45.33
CA GLY A 11 3.83 29.93 45.44
C GLY A 11 2.64 29.90 44.49
N GLY A 12 2.59 28.86 43.63
CA GLY A 12 1.38 28.42 42.95
C GLY A 12 0.53 27.54 43.86
N ARG A 13 -0.80 27.63 43.75
CA ARG A 13 -1.75 26.78 44.48
C ARG A 13 -1.55 25.29 44.11
N PRO A 14 -1.65 24.35 45.06
CA PRO A 14 -1.62 22.93 44.75
C PRO A 14 -2.93 22.48 44.08
N ASP A 15 -2.79 21.68 43.03
CA ASP A 15 -3.85 20.91 42.38
C ASP A 15 -4.28 19.77 43.33
N PRO A 16 -5.57 19.50 43.59
CA PRO A 16 -6.00 18.66 44.72
C PRO A 16 -5.87 17.14 44.47
N GLY A 17 -4.91 16.71 43.66
CA GLY A 17 -4.79 15.31 43.23
C GLY A 17 -3.36 14.75 43.18
N CYS A 18 -2.36 15.45 43.70
CA CYS A 18 -0.98 14.98 43.64
C CYS A 18 -0.24 15.23 44.96
N GLU A 19 -0.53 14.41 45.96
CA GLU A 19 0.44 14.19 47.04
C GLU A 19 1.42 13.11 46.55
N ASP A 20 2.70 13.48 46.51
CA ASP A 20 3.88 12.59 46.52
C ASP A 20 4.52 12.15 45.21
N GLY A 21 4.19 12.76 44.05
CA GLY A 21 5.08 12.77 42.87
C GLY A 21 5.50 11.40 42.31
N ARG A 22 4.81 10.32 42.70
CA ARG A 22 4.90 9.00 42.10
C ARG A 22 3.62 8.78 41.34
N CYS A 23 3.67 9.04 40.04
CA CYS A 23 2.67 8.47 39.14
C CYS A 23 2.95 6.96 39.11
N ASP A 24 2.17 6.19 39.87
CA ASP A 24 2.21 4.75 39.78
C ASP A 24 1.51 4.34 38.48
N LEU A 25 2.27 4.40 37.38
CA LEU A 25 1.82 4.02 36.03
C LEU A 25 1.43 2.53 35.95
N ALA A 26 1.66 1.75 37.02
CA ALA A 26 1.26 0.35 37.08
C ALA A 26 -0.24 0.16 37.40
N GLU A 27 -0.89 1.11 38.09
CA GLU A 27 -2.26 0.90 38.57
C GLU A 27 -3.33 1.27 37.52
N VAL A 28 -3.01 2.14 36.57
CA VAL A 28 -3.92 2.47 35.45
C VAL A 28 -3.98 1.36 34.39
N CYS A 29 -3.06 0.39 34.43
CA CYS A 29 -2.91 -0.63 33.39
C CYS A 29 -3.67 -1.95 33.67
N MET A 30 -4.34 -2.10 34.82
CA MET A 30 -4.86 -3.42 35.26
C MET A 30 -6.38 -3.53 35.38
N GLU A 31 -7.15 -2.47 35.11
CA GLU A 31 -8.63 -2.52 35.19
C GLU A 31 -9.33 -2.67 33.81
N GLY A 32 -8.59 -3.00 32.75
CA GLY A 32 -9.15 -3.10 31.39
C GLY A 32 -8.74 -4.34 30.57
N SER A 33 -8.10 -5.35 31.18
CA SER A 33 -7.59 -6.50 30.42
C SER A 33 -8.60 -7.60 30.13
N ASP A 34 -9.82 -7.51 30.64
CA ASP A 34 -10.90 -8.43 30.32
C ASP A 34 -11.85 -7.79 29.29
N GLY A 35 -11.62 -8.04 27.99
CA GLY A 35 -12.71 -7.92 27.02
C GLY A 35 -12.49 -7.14 25.72
N ILE A 36 -11.29 -7.09 25.14
CA ILE A 36 -11.18 -6.83 23.69
C ILE A 36 -10.84 -8.15 22.99
N THR A 37 -11.84 -9.01 22.83
CA THR A 37 -11.75 -10.22 22.00
C THR A 37 -11.92 -9.93 20.52
N GLU A 38 -12.55 -8.82 20.16
CA GLU A 38 -12.77 -8.36 18.78
C GLU A 38 -12.60 -6.83 18.70
N LEU A 39 -11.96 -6.34 17.64
CA LEU A 39 -11.85 -4.92 17.38
C LEU A 39 -13.20 -4.41 16.85
N PRO A 40 -13.60 -3.15 17.14
CA PRO A 40 -14.76 -2.56 16.49
C PRO A 40 -14.62 -2.61 14.97
N ALA A 41 -15.72 -2.87 14.25
CA ALA A 41 -15.72 -3.06 12.80
C ALA A 41 -15.08 -1.88 12.03
N GLU A 42 -15.23 -0.66 12.53
CA GLU A 42 -14.61 0.53 11.98
C GLU A 42 -13.08 0.48 12.08
N MET A 43 -12.55 0.00 13.21
CA MET A 43 -11.12 -0.16 13.43
C MET A 43 -10.55 -1.28 12.54
N GLU A 44 -11.25 -2.41 12.46
CA GLU A 44 -10.88 -3.50 11.55
C GLU A 44 -10.82 -3.02 10.10
N TRP A 45 -11.76 -2.19 9.69
CA TRP A 45 -11.78 -1.62 8.35
C TRP A 45 -10.62 -0.64 8.10
N LEU A 46 -10.26 0.19 9.09
CA LEU A 46 -9.10 1.08 8.98
C LEU A 46 -7.80 0.28 8.80
N LEU A 47 -7.62 -0.81 9.57
CA LEU A 47 -6.48 -1.72 9.43
C LEU A 47 -6.48 -2.41 8.06
N ALA A 48 -7.64 -2.92 7.61
CA ALA A 48 -7.77 -3.52 6.30
C ALA A 48 -7.40 -2.56 5.16
N ARG A 49 -7.81 -1.29 5.25
CA ARG A 49 -7.42 -0.25 4.30
C ARG A 49 -5.92 -0.03 4.26
N GLU A 50 -5.25 -0.01 5.41
CA GLU A 50 -3.80 0.15 5.48
C GLU A 50 -3.06 -1.07 4.92
N GLU A 51 -3.51 -2.29 5.25
CA GLU A 51 -2.94 -3.51 4.69
C GLU A 51 -3.08 -3.56 3.16
N ILE A 52 -4.23 -3.16 2.63
CA ILE A 52 -4.49 -3.06 1.18
C ILE A 52 -3.59 -2.00 0.53
N ALA A 53 -3.44 -0.83 1.16
CA ALA A 53 -2.52 0.20 0.67
C ALA A 53 -1.08 -0.32 0.61
N ALA A 54 -0.65 -1.01 1.68
CA ALA A 54 0.66 -1.62 1.76
C ALA A 54 0.91 -2.69 0.68
N LEU A 55 -0.12 -3.44 0.24
CA LEU A 55 0.03 -4.37 -0.89
C LEU A 55 0.43 -3.64 -2.18
N LEU A 56 -0.24 -2.53 -2.51
CA LEU A 56 0.05 -1.79 -3.75
C LEU A 56 1.39 -1.04 -3.67
N HIS A 57 1.74 -0.51 -2.49
CA HIS A 57 3.05 0.09 -2.27
C HIS A 57 4.17 -0.94 -2.38
N ARG A 58 4.01 -2.13 -1.78
CA ARG A 58 4.98 -3.23 -1.90
C ARG A 58 5.07 -3.75 -3.33
N TYR A 59 3.95 -3.80 -4.05
CA TYR A 59 3.96 -4.17 -5.47
C TYR A 59 4.89 -3.24 -6.26
N ALA A 60 4.69 -1.92 -6.15
CA ALA A 60 5.54 -0.93 -6.82
C ALA A 60 7.01 -1.05 -6.39
N TRP A 61 7.25 -1.17 -5.07
CA TRP A 61 8.58 -1.31 -4.49
C TRP A 61 9.34 -2.53 -5.02
N HIS A 62 8.72 -3.72 -5.01
CA HIS A 62 9.36 -4.95 -5.50
C HIS A 62 9.51 -4.93 -7.03
N PHE A 63 8.58 -4.31 -7.77
CA PHE A 63 8.70 -4.12 -9.21
C PHE A 63 9.95 -3.30 -9.56
N ASP A 64 10.14 -2.16 -8.90
CA ASP A 64 11.29 -1.28 -9.14
C ASP A 64 12.63 -1.88 -8.71
N ARG A 65 12.59 -2.92 -7.87
CA ARG A 65 13.76 -3.65 -7.39
C ARG A 65 14.04 -4.95 -8.14
N ASN A 66 13.26 -5.27 -9.17
CA ASN A 66 13.40 -6.52 -9.93
C ASN A 66 13.31 -7.76 -9.01
N GLU A 67 12.26 -7.81 -8.18
CA GLU A 67 11.99 -8.86 -7.20
C GLU A 67 10.69 -9.65 -7.57
N PRO A 68 10.67 -10.40 -8.69
CA PRO A 68 9.44 -10.99 -9.24
C PRO A 68 8.78 -12.04 -8.35
N GLU A 69 9.54 -12.78 -7.56
CA GLU A 69 9.01 -13.72 -6.56
C GLU A 69 8.21 -12.99 -5.47
N GLN A 70 8.78 -11.91 -4.93
CA GLN A 70 8.12 -11.09 -3.89
C GLN A 70 6.86 -10.41 -4.43
N ILE A 71 6.87 -10.00 -5.71
CA ILE A 71 5.66 -9.48 -6.37
C ILE A 71 4.57 -10.55 -6.40
N ALA A 72 4.90 -11.79 -6.78
CA ALA A 72 3.92 -12.87 -6.86
C ALA A 72 3.28 -13.18 -5.50
N GLU A 73 4.04 -13.14 -4.41
CA GLU A 73 3.54 -13.41 -3.04
C GLU A 73 2.42 -12.44 -2.58
N LEU A 74 2.32 -11.24 -3.17
CA LEU A 74 1.28 -10.26 -2.86
C LEU A 74 -0.12 -10.66 -3.39
N PHE A 75 -0.19 -11.57 -4.34
CA PHE A 75 -1.43 -11.97 -5.02
C PHE A 75 -2.03 -13.22 -4.39
N ALA A 76 -3.34 -13.45 -4.49
CA ALA A 76 -3.99 -14.71 -4.10
C ALA A 76 -3.55 -15.88 -5.01
N GLU A 77 -3.73 -17.13 -4.56
CA GLU A 77 -3.27 -18.32 -5.29
C GLU A 77 -3.84 -18.42 -6.72
N ASP A 78 -5.12 -18.09 -6.89
CA ASP A 78 -5.85 -18.09 -8.15
C ASP A 78 -6.00 -16.69 -8.78
N ALA A 79 -5.14 -15.74 -8.37
CA ALA A 79 -5.26 -14.35 -8.79
C ALA A 79 -5.11 -14.15 -10.31
N ILE A 80 -5.68 -13.05 -10.79
CA ILE A 80 -5.66 -12.69 -12.21
C ILE A 80 -5.03 -11.30 -12.37
N ILE A 81 -4.09 -11.18 -13.31
CA ILE A 81 -3.54 -9.88 -13.72
C ILE A 81 -3.79 -9.66 -15.20
N ASP A 82 -4.44 -8.55 -15.53
CA ASP A 82 -4.66 -8.09 -16.90
C ASP A 82 -3.99 -6.72 -17.09
N TYR A 83 -2.85 -6.71 -17.78
CA TYR A 83 -2.15 -5.47 -18.08
C TYR A 83 -2.72 -4.74 -19.31
N GLY A 84 -3.58 -5.36 -20.11
CA GLY A 84 -4.08 -4.80 -21.38
C GLY A 84 -4.22 -5.85 -22.49
N PRO A 85 -4.97 -5.53 -23.55
CA PRO A 85 -5.54 -6.52 -24.49
C PRO A 85 -4.54 -7.24 -25.40
N GLU A 86 -3.28 -6.80 -25.47
CA GLU A 86 -2.27 -7.40 -26.36
C GLU A 86 -1.85 -8.82 -25.92
N PHE A 87 -2.00 -9.14 -24.64
CA PHE A 87 -1.64 -10.43 -24.08
C PHE A 87 -2.80 -10.99 -23.24
N PRO A 88 -2.98 -12.31 -23.19
CA PRO A 88 -3.94 -12.92 -22.28
C PRO A 88 -3.62 -12.56 -20.82
N PRO A 89 -4.64 -12.43 -19.95
CA PRO A 89 -4.41 -12.25 -18.53
C PRO A 89 -3.56 -13.37 -17.93
N ILE A 90 -2.65 -13.00 -17.03
CA ILE A 90 -1.88 -13.95 -16.22
C ILE A 90 -2.84 -14.54 -15.19
N ARG A 91 -2.87 -15.88 -15.07
CA ARG A 91 -3.77 -16.59 -14.15
C ARG A 91 -2.98 -17.47 -13.20
N GLY A 92 -3.18 -17.26 -11.91
CA GLY A 92 -2.58 -17.99 -10.81
C GLY A 92 -1.24 -17.42 -10.35
N ARG A 93 -1.04 -17.36 -9.03
CA ARG A 93 0.17 -16.86 -8.36
C ARG A 93 1.45 -17.47 -8.93
N SER A 94 1.46 -18.78 -9.13
CA SER A 94 2.59 -19.55 -9.64
C SER A 94 3.09 -19.12 -11.03
N ARG A 95 2.30 -18.36 -11.80
CA ARG A 95 2.66 -17.87 -13.15
C ARG A 95 3.14 -16.43 -13.16
N ILE A 96 2.86 -15.65 -12.12
CA ILE A 96 3.10 -14.19 -12.09
C ILE A 96 4.58 -13.88 -12.24
N ALA A 97 5.44 -14.46 -11.40
CA ALA A 97 6.89 -14.19 -11.43
C ALA A 97 7.50 -14.49 -12.81
N GLY A 98 7.14 -15.63 -13.42
CA GLY A 98 7.63 -16.00 -14.75
C GLY A 98 7.14 -15.07 -15.85
N ALA A 99 5.91 -14.57 -15.76
CA ALA A 99 5.32 -13.69 -16.77
C ALA A 99 5.92 -12.27 -16.76
N ILE A 100 6.25 -11.72 -15.58
CA ILE A 100 6.79 -10.35 -15.46
C ILE A 100 8.32 -10.26 -15.59
N ARG A 101 9.03 -11.37 -15.34
CA ARG A 101 10.49 -11.41 -15.32
C ARG A 101 11.16 -10.90 -16.60
N PRO A 102 10.69 -11.23 -17.83
CA PRO A 102 11.32 -10.69 -19.04
C PRO A 102 11.27 -9.16 -19.09
N GLY A 103 10.16 -8.56 -18.62
CA GLY A 103 10.06 -7.11 -18.47
C GLY A 103 11.13 -6.56 -17.53
N LEU A 104 11.17 -7.10 -16.31
CA LEU A 104 12.06 -6.63 -15.23
C LEU A 104 13.56 -6.83 -15.53
N GLN A 105 13.94 -7.98 -16.11
CA GLN A 105 15.33 -8.38 -16.25
C GLN A 105 15.93 -8.02 -17.61
N GLU A 106 15.15 -8.13 -18.68
CA GLU A 106 15.67 -8.05 -20.06
C GLU A 106 15.27 -6.75 -20.77
N ARG A 107 14.07 -6.21 -20.49
CA ARG A 107 13.57 -5.01 -21.18
C ARG A 107 13.99 -3.73 -20.47
N PHE A 108 13.77 -3.64 -19.16
CA PHE A 108 13.97 -2.41 -18.41
C PHE A 108 15.37 -2.35 -17.79
N ALA A 109 16.02 -1.20 -17.91
CA ALA A 109 17.23 -0.86 -17.18
C ALA A 109 16.90 -0.31 -15.79
N ALA A 110 15.77 0.39 -15.66
CA ALA A 110 15.22 0.90 -14.41
C ALA A 110 13.72 1.18 -14.59
N THR A 111 12.96 1.11 -13.50
CA THR A 111 11.55 1.51 -13.46
C THR A 111 11.29 2.37 -12.22
N SER A 112 10.20 3.14 -12.25
CA SER A 112 9.68 3.81 -11.06
C SER A 112 8.16 3.85 -11.11
N HIS A 113 7.52 3.30 -10.07
CA HIS A 113 6.07 3.25 -9.94
C HIS A 113 5.58 4.10 -8.77
N HIS A 114 4.76 5.10 -9.08
CA HIS A 114 4.18 6.01 -8.11
C HIS A 114 2.69 5.73 -7.95
N ILE A 115 2.34 5.14 -6.80
CA ILE A 115 0.96 4.83 -6.43
C ILE A 115 0.34 6.01 -5.69
N SER A 116 -0.86 6.41 -6.10
CA SER A 116 -1.58 7.54 -5.51
C SER A 116 -3.10 7.34 -5.60
N ASN A 117 -3.86 8.23 -4.96
CA ASN A 117 -5.33 8.31 -5.08
C ASN A 117 -6.05 6.96 -4.87
N LEU A 118 -5.58 6.16 -3.90
CA LEU A 118 -6.18 4.88 -3.57
C LEU A 118 -7.56 5.07 -2.95
N LEU A 119 -8.59 4.62 -3.67
CA LEU A 119 -9.95 4.47 -3.19
C LEU A 119 -10.22 2.99 -2.93
N VAL A 120 -10.59 2.64 -1.69
CA VAL A 120 -10.94 1.26 -1.30
C VAL A 120 -12.38 1.23 -0.80
N VAL A 121 -13.15 0.25 -1.29
CA VAL A 121 -14.55 0.05 -0.94
C VAL A 121 -14.74 -1.37 -0.40
N PRO A 122 -15.40 -1.57 0.76
CA PRO A 122 -15.74 -2.91 1.24
C PRO A 122 -16.65 -3.64 0.24
N ALA A 123 -16.41 -4.92 0.03
CA ALA A 123 -17.20 -5.79 -0.85
C ALA A 123 -17.64 -7.10 -0.14
N GLY A 124 -17.70 -7.05 1.20
CA GLY A 124 -17.95 -8.18 2.10
C GLY A 124 -16.94 -8.20 3.26
N SER A 125 -17.11 -9.11 4.22
CA SER A 125 -16.26 -9.13 5.44
C SER A 125 -14.78 -9.43 5.16
N HIS A 126 -14.49 -10.16 4.08
CA HIS A 126 -13.13 -10.57 3.69
C HIS A 126 -12.82 -10.20 2.24
N ARG A 127 -13.52 -9.20 1.70
CA ARG A 127 -13.39 -8.76 0.32
C ARG A 127 -13.44 -7.24 0.23
N ALA A 128 -12.64 -6.68 -0.65
CA ALA A 128 -12.68 -5.26 -0.98
C ALA A 128 -12.40 -5.07 -2.46
N THR A 129 -12.85 -3.95 -3.01
CA THR A 129 -12.40 -3.48 -4.31
C THR A 129 -11.65 -2.17 -4.12
N GLY A 130 -10.79 -1.85 -5.07
CA GLY A 130 -10.12 -0.56 -5.04
C GLY A 130 -9.66 -0.09 -6.40
N THR A 131 -9.42 1.20 -6.49
CA THR A 131 -8.76 1.83 -7.63
C THR A 131 -7.64 2.70 -7.11
N ALA A 132 -6.42 2.43 -7.58
CA ALA A 132 -5.26 3.28 -7.33
C ALA A 132 -4.78 3.87 -8.64
N TYR A 133 -4.34 5.13 -8.59
CA TYR A 133 -3.67 5.76 -9.72
C TYR A 133 -2.22 5.33 -9.72
N VAL A 134 -1.69 5.06 -10.92
CA VAL A 134 -0.28 4.74 -11.12
C VAL A 134 0.30 5.68 -12.17
N TYR A 135 1.40 6.32 -11.81
CA TYR A 135 2.35 6.84 -12.78
C TYR A 135 3.53 5.87 -12.84
N ALA A 136 3.79 5.33 -14.02
CA ALA A 136 4.89 4.40 -14.26
C ALA A 136 5.88 5.02 -15.24
N TRP A 137 7.15 5.02 -14.85
CA TRP A 137 8.27 5.44 -15.68
C TRP A 137 9.17 4.24 -15.95
N HIS A 138 9.59 4.05 -17.20
CA HIS A 138 10.43 2.95 -17.63
C HIS A 138 11.61 3.45 -18.45
N ARG A 139 12.83 3.08 -18.03
CA ARG A 139 14.04 3.20 -18.86
C ARG A 139 14.30 1.89 -19.56
N TYR A 140 14.46 1.92 -20.87
CA TYR A 140 14.70 0.73 -21.68
C TYR A 140 16.19 0.43 -21.84
N ARG A 141 16.55 -0.86 -21.92
CA ARG A 141 17.94 -1.30 -22.16
C ARG A 141 18.39 -1.12 -23.60
N ASP A 142 17.45 -1.09 -24.55
CA ASP A 142 17.73 -0.97 -25.99
C ASP A 142 18.05 0.47 -26.43
N GLY A 143 17.99 1.44 -25.52
CA GLY A 143 18.26 2.85 -25.78
C GLY A 143 17.07 3.63 -26.35
N SER A 144 15.87 3.03 -26.43
CA SER A 144 14.64 3.75 -26.75
C SER A 144 14.37 4.88 -25.75
N PRO A 145 13.65 5.95 -26.13
CA PRO A 145 13.22 7.00 -25.20
C PRO A 145 12.51 6.42 -23.97
N ASP A 146 12.69 7.05 -22.80
CA ASP A 146 12.02 6.61 -21.57
C ASP A 146 10.49 6.59 -21.77
N GLY A 147 9.83 5.53 -21.30
CA GLY A 147 8.39 5.37 -21.39
C GLY A 147 7.67 5.91 -20.17
N TYR A 148 6.53 6.54 -20.40
CA TYR A 148 5.68 7.14 -19.37
C TYR A 148 4.24 6.62 -19.51
N LEU A 149 3.63 6.25 -18.40
CA LEU A 149 2.24 5.80 -18.35
C LEU A 149 1.52 6.45 -17.19
N TRP A 150 0.31 6.96 -17.46
CA TRP A 150 -0.65 7.39 -16.45
C TRP A 150 -1.86 6.47 -16.52
N GLY A 151 -2.08 5.70 -15.46
CA GLY A 151 -3.10 4.67 -15.41
C GLY A 151 -3.75 4.50 -14.05
N GLN A 152 -4.56 3.47 -13.98
CA GLN A 152 -5.32 3.04 -12.82
C GLN A 152 -5.15 1.53 -12.67
N TYR A 153 -4.68 1.08 -11.50
CA TYR A 153 -4.88 -0.30 -11.07
C TYR A 153 -6.28 -0.43 -10.50
N ARG A 154 -7.13 -1.20 -11.16
CA ARG A 154 -8.44 -1.61 -10.67
C ARG A 154 -8.29 -2.98 -10.05
N CYS A 155 -8.48 -3.07 -8.75
CA CYS A 155 -8.13 -4.24 -7.98
C CYS A 155 -9.33 -4.84 -7.24
N GLY A 156 -9.34 -6.17 -7.18
CA GLY A 156 -10.07 -6.93 -6.19
C GLY A 156 -9.12 -7.45 -5.12
N PHE A 157 -9.54 -7.43 -3.86
CA PHE A 157 -8.78 -7.91 -2.72
C PHE A 157 -9.56 -8.97 -1.96
N VAL A 158 -8.83 -9.93 -1.41
CA VAL A 158 -9.37 -10.98 -0.54
C VAL A 158 -8.50 -11.09 0.70
N ARG A 159 -9.12 -11.33 1.86
CA ARG A 159 -8.40 -11.66 3.09
C ARG A 159 -8.41 -13.18 3.28
N ASP A 160 -7.24 -13.77 3.39
CA ASP A 160 -7.07 -15.16 3.81
C ASP A 160 -6.53 -15.22 5.25
N VAL A 161 -6.14 -16.41 5.71
CA VAL A 161 -5.61 -16.62 7.07
C VAL A 161 -4.28 -15.92 7.32
N GLU A 162 -3.53 -15.56 6.27
CA GLU A 162 -2.25 -14.85 6.32
C GLU A 162 -2.40 -13.34 6.04
N GLY A 163 -3.62 -12.84 5.87
CA GLY A 163 -3.94 -11.43 5.68
C GLY A 163 -4.48 -11.10 4.29
N TRP A 164 -4.45 -9.82 3.93
CA TRP A 164 -4.95 -9.37 2.63
C TRP A 164 -4.01 -9.77 1.48
N ARG A 165 -4.60 -10.10 0.33
CA ARG A 165 -3.93 -10.39 -0.94
C ARG A 165 -4.69 -9.77 -2.11
N ILE A 166 -3.99 -9.54 -3.21
CA ILE A 166 -4.57 -9.05 -4.46
C ILE A 166 -5.20 -10.23 -5.21
N GLN A 167 -6.52 -10.23 -5.39
CA GLN A 167 -7.23 -11.26 -6.13
C GLN A 167 -7.26 -10.96 -7.64
N GLU A 168 -7.40 -9.69 -7.98
CA GLU A 168 -7.50 -9.24 -9.36
C GLU A 168 -6.78 -7.91 -9.50
N MET A 169 -6.08 -7.71 -10.62
CA MET A 169 -5.49 -6.42 -10.98
C MET A 169 -5.66 -6.20 -12.48
N VAL A 170 -6.42 -5.18 -12.83
CA VAL A 170 -6.59 -4.71 -14.21
C VAL A 170 -5.94 -3.35 -14.35
N LEU A 171 -5.01 -3.21 -15.29
CA LEU A 171 -4.43 -1.92 -15.67
C LEU A 171 -5.30 -1.24 -16.72
N ALA A 172 -5.89 -0.10 -16.35
CA ALA A 172 -6.55 0.81 -17.28
C ALA A 172 -5.71 2.08 -17.46
N VAL A 173 -5.63 2.63 -18.66
CA VAL A 173 -4.68 3.69 -19.01
C VAL A 173 -5.40 4.92 -19.52
N ALA A 174 -5.00 6.08 -19.01
CA ALA A 174 -5.47 7.40 -19.42
C ALA A 174 -4.65 7.95 -20.58
N GLY A 175 -3.34 7.69 -20.58
CA GLY A 175 -2.43 8.09 -21.63
C GLY A 175 -1.02 7.57 -21.40
N THR A 176 -0.21 7.65 -22.45
CA THR A 176 1.20 7.24 -22.45
C THR A 176 2.04 8.18 -23.30
N VAL A 177 3.36 8.17 -23.05
CA VAL A 177 4.39 8.76 -23.93
C VAL A 177 5.50 7.72 -24.07
N ASP A 178 5.92 7.42 -25.30
CA ASP A 178 7.02 6.47 -25.61
C ASP A 178 6.93 5.11 -24.89
N PHE A 179 5.71 4.66 -24.61
CA PHE A 179 5.47 3.44 -23.87
C PHE A 179 5.42 2.23 -24.81
N HIS A 180 6.09 1.14 -24.42
CA HIS A 180 6.35 -0.05 -25.23
C HIS A 180 5.11 -0.91 -25.59
N ARG A 181 3.90 -0.43 -25.36
CA ARG A 181 2.65 -1.12 -25.66
C ARG A 181 1.75 -0.20 -26.47
N ALA A 182 1.18 -0.74 -27.55
CA ALA A 182 0.36 -0.01 -28.50
C ALA A 182 -1.11 0.04 -28.09
N ALA A 183 -1.62 -1.00 -27.40
CA ALA A 183 -3.01 -1.09 -26.98
C ALA A 183 -3.16 -1.28 -25.46
N MET A 184 -4.13 -0.54 -24.89
CA MET A 184 -4.43 -0.54 -23.45
C MET A 184 -5.93 -0.49 -23.21
N HIS A 185 -6.38 -1.04 -22.09
CA HIS A 185 -7.75 -0.83 -21.62
C HIS A 185 -7.93 0.65 -21.28
N PRO A 186 -8.96 1.35 -21.79
CA PRO A 186 -9.16 2.76 -21.46
C PRO A 186 -9.71 2.95 -20.05
N ILE A 187 -9.43 4.09 -19.42
CA ILE A 187 -10.03 4.43 -18.11
C ILE A 187 -11.55 4.70 -18.19
N GLY A 188 -12.14 4.84 -19.37
CA GLY A 188 -13.57 5.12 -19.53
C GLY A 188 -13.94 6.55 -19.11
N ARG A 189 -13.14 7.54 -19.53
CA ARG A 189 -13.43 8.96 -19.32
C ARG A 189 -14.78 9.31 -19.96
N ARG A 190 -15.67 9.96 -19.21
CA ARG A 190 -16.95 10.48 -19.70
C ARG A 190 -16.74 11.75 -20.52
N GLU A 191 -17.59 11.95 -21.52
CA GLU A 191 -17.67 13.19 -22.31
C GLU A 191 -18.47 14.28 -21.59
#